data_AF-A0A453R210-F1
#
_entry.id   AF-A0A453R210-F1
#
_cell.length_a   1.000
_cell.length_b   1.000
_cell.length_c   1.000
_cell.angle_alpha   90.00
_cell.angle_beta   90.00
_cell.angle_gamma   90.00
#
_symmetry.space_group_name_H-M   'P 1'
#
loop_
_entity.id
_entity.type
_entity.pdbx_description
1 polymer ?
#
loop_
_entity_poly.entity_id
_entity_poly.type
_entity_poly.pdbx_seq_one_letter_code
_entity_poly.pdbx_strand_id
1 'polypeptide(L)'
;MIYSSETGGWTSMQSQCNGGRTYQVGDLESTLLNGIMHFPTRSSSIVTVDMERNAWRRIKMPPGLPNNYGGASIGQSQGRLHVWEEDQDGCQLSIWVLENYDSGQWTLKCTINCFELLGRDCCKNDEYYSMFAIHPECNLIFFTDGNDKILSYNMDNQKVHVICASEDFFKGLPLPLLPYVPCFAEWASNGQ
;
A
#
# COMPACT_ATOMS: atom_id res chain seq x y z
N MET A 1 -19.20 -1.79 9.66
CA MET A 1 -20.13 -0.65 9.60
C MET A 1 -19.45 0.44 8.80
N ILE A 2 -20.20 1.20 8.00
CA ILE A 2 -19.68 2.32 7.21
C ILE A 2 -20.40 3.60 7.64
N TYR A 3 -19.67 4.71 7.76
CA TYR A 3 -20.24 6.01 8.05
C TYR A 3 -20.57 6.75 6.76
N SER A 4 -21.74 7.40 6.69
CA SER A 4 -22.13 8.29 5.59
C SER A 4 -22.21 9.72 6.11
N SER A 5 -21.41 10.61 5.52
CA SER A 5 -21.44 12.05 5.82
C SER A 5 -22.75 12.70 5.38
N GLU A 6 -23.33 12.26 4.27
CA GLU A 6 -24.61 12.76 3.73
C GLU A 6 -25.78 12.49 4.68
N THR A 7 -25.87 11.28 5.24
CA THR A 7 -26.97 10.90 6.14
C THR A 7 -26.64 11.14 7.62
N GLY A 8 -25.37 11.43 7.94
CA GLY A 8 -24.86 11.52 9.32
C GLY A 8 -24.93 10.21 10.10
N GLY A 9 -25.18 9.08 9.41
CA GLY A 9 -25.51 7.80 10.02
C GLY A 9 -24.49 6.69 9.74
N TRP A 10 -24.54 5.65 10.55
CA TRP A 10 -23.80 4.40 10.33
C TRP A 10 -24.70 3.37 9.63
N THR A 11 -24.23 2.80 8.52
CA THR A 11 -24.89 1.70 7.84
C THR A 11 -24.16 0.38 8.12
N SER A 12 -24.94 -0.66 8.38
CA SER A 12 -24.42 -2.02 8.48
C SER A 12 -24.53 -2.70 7.12
N MET A 13 -23.39 -3.15 6.61
CA MET A 13 -23.32 -3.93 5.39
C MET A 13 -23.06 -5.38 5.79
N GLN A 14 -24.00 -6.27 5.50
CA GLN A 14 -23.85 -7.68 5.85
C GLN A 14 -22.79 -8.31 4.94
N SER A 15 -21.81 -8.99 5.53
CA SER A 15 -20.77 -9.63 4.74
C SER A 15 -21.38 -10.77 3.93
N GLN A 16 -21.14 -10.78 2.62
CA GLN A 16 -21.50 -11.91 1.74
C GLN A 16 -20.44 -13.04 1.80
N CYS A 17 -19.60 -13.04 2.84
CA CYS A 17 -18.55 -14.01 3.00
C CYS A 17 -19.15 -15.35 3.43
N ASN A 18 -19.28 -16.28 2.48
CA ASN A 18 -19.67 -17.66 2.78
C ASN A 18 -18.66 -18.27 3.77
N GLY A 19 -19.11 -18.54 5.00
CA GLY A 19 -18.38 -19.38 5.95
C GLY A 19 -18.10 -18.80 7.33
N GLY A 20 -18.74 -17.71 7.77
CA GLY A 20 -18.63 -17.22 9.15
C GLY A 20 -17.22 -16.76 9.56
N ARG A 21 -16.30 -16.60 8.59
CA ARG A 21 -14.94 -16.14 8.84
C ARG A 21 -14.91 -14.62 8.78
N THR A 22 -14.61 -13.99 9.91
CA THR A 22 -14.17 -12.61 9.96
C THR A 22 -12.82 -12.51 9.25
N TYR A 23 -12.71 -11.62 8.26
CA TYR A 23 -11.41 -11.29 7.71
C TYR A 23 -10.74 -10.35 8.70
N GLN A 24 -9.63 -10.81 9.29
CA GLN A 24 -8.73 -9.90 9.99
C GLN A 24 -8.00 -9.09 8.93
N VAL A 25 -8.55 -7.90 8.67
CA VAL A 25 -7.78 -6.79 8.08
C VAL A 25 -6.68 -6.49 9.09
N GLY A 26 -5.43 -6.61 8.68
CA GLY A 26 -4.30 -6.28 9.56
C GLY A 26 -4.24 -4.78 9.84
N ASP A 27 -3.23 -4.33 10.58
CA ASP A 27 -2.89 -2.91 10.74
C ASP A 27 -2.31 -2.31 9.43
N LEU A 28 -2.69 -2.89 8.30
CA LEU A 28 -2.12 -2.67 6.98
C LEU A 28 -2.94 -1.62 6.24
N GLU A 29 -2.26 -0.81 5.45
CA GLU A 29 -2.88 0.29 4.72
C GLU A 29 -3.92 -0.21 3.71
N SER A 30 -5.08 0.44 3.70
CA SER A 30 -6.12 0.25 2.68
C SER A 30 -5.95 1.25 1.55
N THR A 31 -6.35 0.90 0.33
CA THR A 31 -6.33 1.83 -0.81
C THR A 31 -7.67 1.92 -1.53
N LEU A 32 -7.97 3.08 -2.10
CA LEU A 32 -9.18 3.35 -2.87
C LEU A 32 -8.82 3.36 -4.36
N LEU A 33 -9.51 2.54 -5.15
CA LEU A 33 -9.35 2.49 -6.60
C LEU A 33 -10.73 2.37 -7.25
N ASN A 34 -11.05 3.31 -8.15
CA ASN A 34 -12.32 3.35 -8.90
C ASN A 34 -13.56 3.22 -8.00
N GLY A 35 -13.58 3.89 -6.84
CA GLY A 35 -14.68 3.83 -5.88
C GLY A 35 -14.74 2.55 -5.02
N ILE A 36 -13.79 1.63 -5.21
CA ILE A 36 -13.72 0.36 -4.48
C ILE A 36 -12.57 0.42 -3.46
N MET A 37 -12.90 0.13 -2.20
CA MET A 37 -11.91 0.07 -1.13
C MET A 37 -11.26 -1.32 -1.09
N HIS A 38 -9.94 -1.36 -1.01
CA HIS A 38 -9.14 -2.57 -1.01
C HIS A 38 -8.43 -2.72 0.34
N PHE A 39 -8.48 -3.92 0.88
CA PHE A 39 -7.90 -4.26 2.18
C PHE A 39 -7.05 -5.51 2.07
N PRO A 40 -5.74 -5.42 2.36
CA PRO A 40 -4.93 -6.62 2.50
C PRO A 40 -5.36 -7.37 3.77
N THR A 41 -5.31 -8.70 3.70
CA THR A 41 -5.71 -9.59 4.80
C THR A 41 -4.55 -10.46 5.23
N ARG A 42 -4.55 -10.89 6.49
CA ARG A 42 -3.56 -11.84 7.02
C ARG A 42 -3.57 -13.21 6.32
N SER A 43 -4.59 -13.51 5.52
CA SER A 43 -4.72 -14.76 4.76
C SER A 43 -4.22 -14.65 3.31
N SER A 44 -3.26 -13.76 3.04
CA SER A 44 -2.62 -13.59 1.72
C SER A 44 -3.64 -13.37 0.59
N SER A 45 -4.60 -12.50 0.88
CA SER A 45 -5.63 -12.06 -0.07
C SER A 45 -5.98 -10.60 0.13
N ILE A 46 -6.62 -10.00 -0.86
CA ILE A 46 -7.17 -8.65 -0.79
C ILE A 46 -8.69 -8.77 -0.79
N VAL A 47 -9.33 -8.16 0.21
CA VAL A 47 -10.78 -8.00 0.24
C VAL A 47 -11.12 -6.65 -0.36
N THR A 48 -12.13 -6.64 -1.21
CA THR A 48 -12.62 -5.43 -1.88
C THR A 48 -14.05 -5.15 -1.47
N VAL A 49 -14.34 -3.88 -1.25
CA VAL A 49 -15.66 -3.39 -0.83
C VAL A 49 -16.09 -2.31 -1.81
N ASP A 50 -17.12 -2.61 -2.58
CA ASP A 50 -17.79 -1.68 -3.49
C ASP A 50 -19.05 -1.16 -2.79
N MET A 51 -18.99 0.11 -2.39
CA MET A 51 -20.05 0.76 -1.64
C MET A 51 -21.27 1.07 -2.51
N GLU A 52 -21.06 1.45 -3.77
CA GLU A 52 -22.13 1.81 -4.69
C GLU A 52 -22.93 0.58 -5.12
N ARG A 53 -22.24 -0.52 -5.41
CA ARG A 53 -22.87 -1.76 -5.88
C ARG A 53 -23.25 -2.70 -4.74
N ASN A 54 -22.96 -2.32 -3.50
CA ASN A 54 -23.13 -3.16 -2.32
C ASN A 54 -22.51 -4.56 -2.48
N ALA A 55 -21.30 -4.61 -3.06
CA ALA A 55 -20.66 -5.85 -3.49
C ALA A 55 -19.31 -6.05 -2.79
N TRP A 56 -18.97 -7.33 -2.56
CA TRP A 56 -17.71 -7.74 -1.96
C TRP A 56 -17.03 -8.75 -2.87
N ARG A 57 -15.72 -8.65 -3.00
CA ARG A 57 -14.93 -9.64 -3.73
C ARG A 57 -13.60 -9.89 -3.05
N ARG A 58 -13.10 -11.12 -3.21
CA ARG A 58 -11.75 -11.49 -2.79
C ARG A 58 -10.85 -11.60 -4.02
N ILE A 59 -9.69 -10.95 -3.96
CA ILE A 59 -8.61 -11.06 -4.94
C ILE A 59 -7.48 -11.86 -4.28
N LYS A 60 -6.88 -12.80 -5.00
CA LYS A 60 -5.71 -13.53 -4.52
C LYS A 60 -4.46 -12.65 -4.67
N MET A 61 -3.52 -12.74 -3.74
CA MET A 61 -2.21 -12.08 -3.88
C MET A 61 -1.42 -12.66 -5.07
N PRO A 62 -0.42 -11.93 -5.59
CA PRO A 62 0.44 -12.42 -6.66
C PRO A 62 1.08 -13.78 -6.32
N PRO A 63 1.27 -14.67 -7.33
CA PRO A 63 1.96 -15.93 -7.13
C PRO A 63 3.44 -15.67 -6.81
N GLY A 64 3.96 -16.33 -5.78
CA GLY A 64 5.36 -16.21 -5.38
C GLY A 64 5.65 -15.18 -4.29
N LEU A 65 4.64 -14.43 -3.80
CA LEU A 65 4.82 -13.73 -2.53
C LEU A 65 5.04 -14.76 -1.41
N PRO A 66 6.10 -14.64 -0.60
CA PRO A 66 6.23 -15.42 0.62
C PRO A 66 4.97 -15.23 1.49
N ASN A 67 4.47 -16.32 2.07
CA ASN A 67 3.28 -16.29 2.91
C ASN A 67 3.61 -15.69 4.29
N ASN A 68 4.04 -14.43 4.33
CA ASN A 68 4.52 -13.73 5.52
C ASN A 68 3.36 -13.17 6.37
N TYR A 69 2.27 -13.94 6.53
CA TYR A 69 1.14 -13.62 7.42
C TYR A 69 0.53 -12.21 7.23
N GLY A 70 0.58 -11.68 6.00
CA GLY A 70 0.08 -10.35 5.68
C GLY A 70 1.11 -9.22 5.80
N GLY A 71 2.39 -9.46 5.54
CA GLY A 71 3.40 -8.39 5.42
C GLY A 71 3.25 -7.52 4.16
N ALA A 72 2.44 -7.95 3.19
CA ALA A 72 2.25 -7.22 1.94
C ALA A 72 1.40 -5.96 2.11
N SER A 73 1.94 -4.84 1.63
CA SER A 73 1.25 -3.55 1.58
C SER A 73 0.70 -3.30 0.18
N ILE A 74 -0.31 -2.43 0.09
CA ILE A 74 -1.02 -2.17 -1.16
C ILE A 74 -1.17 -0.67 -1.41
N GLY A 75 -1.29 -0.32 -2.68
CA GLY A 75 -1.50 1.06 -3.11
C GLY A 75 -2.01 1.14 -4.54
N GLN A 76 -2.37 2.33 -4.96
CA GLN A 76 -2.84 2.60 -6.32
C GLN A 76 -1.80 3.44 -7.06
N SER A 77 -1.57 3.09 -8.32
CA SER A 77 -0.80 3.92 -9.25
C SER A 77 -1.30 3.69 -10.67
N GLN A 78 -1.48 4.77 -11.43
CA GLN A 78 -1.91 4.78 -12.83
C GLN A 78 -3.20 3.98 -13.05
N GLY A 79 -4.16 4.15 -12.13
CA GLY A 79 -5.45 3.45 -12.18
C GLY A 79 -5.36 1.93 -11.95
N ARG A 80 -4.22 1.42 -11.46
CA ARG A 80 -4.00 -0.01 -11.19
C ARG A 80 -3.60 -0.26 -9.74
N LEU A 81 -4.05 -1.40 -9.23
CA LEU A 81 -3.68 -1.87 -7.90
C LEU A 81 -2.25 -2.42 -7.92
N HIS A 82 -1.45 -1.98 -6.96
CA HIS A 82 -0.09 -2.45 -6.73
C HIS A 82 0.00 -3.10 -5.36
N VAL A 83 0.84 -4.13 -5.29
CA VAL A 83 1.22 -4.82 -4.05
C VAL A 83 2.73 -4.75 -3.96
N TRP A 84 3.26 -4.48 -2.77
CA TRP A 84 4.68 -4.63 -2.51
C TRP A 84 4.94 -5.39 -1.22
N GLU A 85 6.07 -6.08 -1.19
CA GLU A 85 6.53 -6.85 -0.05
C GLU A 85 8.06 -6.82 0.00
N GLU A 86 8.58 -6.79 1.22
CA GLU A 86 9.99 -6.94 1.56
C GLU A 86 10.26 -8.43 1.84
N ASP A 87 11.35 -8.97 1.31
CA ASP A 87 11.73 -10.36 1.55
C ASP A 87 12.07 -10.61 3.04
N GLN A 88 12.22 -11.89 3.42
CA GLN A 88 12.44 -12.27 4.81
C GLN A 88 13.75 -11.73 5.37
N ASP A 89 14.76 -11.58 4.50
CA ASP A 89 16.05 -11.01 4.86
C ASP A 89 16.01 -9.46 4.87
N GLY A 90 14.87 -8.86 4.52
CA GLY A 90 14.66 -7.41 4.46
C GLY A 90 15.55 -6.73 3.43
N CYS A 91 16.09 -7.46 2.45
CA CYS A 91 17.06 -7.01 1.47
C CYS A 91 16.44 -6.55 0.16
N GLN A 92 15.36 -7.21 -0.24
CA GLN A 92 14.75 -7.07 -1.54
C GLN A 92 13.30 -6.62 -1.44
N LEU A 93 12.98 -5.55 -2.15
CA LEU A 93 11.63 -5.04 -2.32
C LEU A 93 11.10 -5.49 -3.68
N SER A 94 10.00 -6.23 -3.67
CA SER A 94 9.31 -6.64 -4.89
C SER A 94 7.97 -5.94 -5.02
N ILE A 95 7.65 -5.49 -6.23
CA ILE A 95 6.44 -4.72 -6.54
C ILE A 95 5.71 -5.42 -7.68
N TRP A 96 4.45 -5.75 -7.45
CA TRP A 96 3.55 -6.36 -8.42
C TRP A 96 2.43 -5.41 -8.79
N VAL A 97 1.95 -5.53 -10.02
CA VAL A 97 0.79 -4.80 -10.53
C VAL A 97 -0.31 -5.78 -10.95
N LEU A 98 -1.55 -5.47 -10.60
CA LEU A 98 -2.73 -6.21 -11.04
C LEU A 98 -3.10 -5.74 -12.44
N GLU A 99 -2.74 -6.53 -13.45
CA GLU A 99 -2.96 -6.18 -14.86
C GLU A 99 -4.40 -6.38 -15.29
N ASN A 100 -5.05 -7.42 -14.75
CA ASN A 100 -6.43 -7.71 -15.04
C ASN A 100 -7.21 -7.96 -13.75
N TYR A 101 -8.09 -7.01 -13.45
CA TYR A 101 -8.90 -7.02 -12.26
C TYR A 101 -9.83 -8.24 -12.22
N ASP A 102 -10.46 -8.63 -13.34
CA ASP A 102 -11.45 -9.70 -13.40
C ASP A 102 -10.82 -11.09 -13.27
N SER A 103 -9.69 -11.32 -13.92
CA SER A 103 -8.99 -12.61 -13.85
C SER A 103 -8.05 -12.74 -12.65
N GLY A 104 -7.71 -11.63 -11.96
CA GLY A 104 -6.78 -11.65 -10.84
C GLY A 104 -5.33 -11.89 -11.27
N GLN A 105 -4.96 -11.45 -12.48
CA GLN A 105 -3.63 -11.67 -13.05
C GLN A 105 -2.66 -10.58 -12.59
N TRP A 106 -1.57 -11.02 -11.97
CA TRP A 106 -0.51 -10.17 -11.45
C TRP A 106 0.76 -10.32 -12.28
N THR A 107 1.47 -9.22 -12.45
CA THR A 107 2.80 -9.18 -13.07
C THR A 107 3.79 -8.56 -12.11
N LEU A 108 4.98 -9.15 -11.98
CA LEU A 108 6.09 -8.53 -11.27
C LEU A 108 6.59 -7.33 -12.08
N LYS A 109 6.44 -6.13 -11.52
CA LYS A 109 6.80 -4.87 -12.18
C LYS A 109 8.24 -4.48 -11.91
N CYS A 110 8.69 -4.64 -10.66
CA CYS A 110 10.01 -4.22 -10.23
C CYS A 110 10.50 -5.08 -9.07
N THR A 111 11.81 -5.32 -9.04
CA THR A 111 12.52 -5.91 -7.91
C THR A 111 13.74 -5.05 -7.63
N ILE A 112 13.87 -4.59 -6.39
CA ILE A 112 14.89 -3.62 -5.97
C ILE A 112 15.69 -4.27 -4.85
N ASN A 113 17.00 -4.39 -5.02
CA ASN A 113 17.89 -4.63 -3.90
C ASN A 113 18.17 -3.27 -3.23
N CYS A 114 17.44 -2.98 -2.16
CA CYS A 114 17.53 -1.69 -1.49
C CYS A 114 18.91 -1.49 -0.85
N PHE A 115 19.60 -2.55 -0.44
CA PHE A 115 20.96 -2.43 0.11
C PHE A 115 21.96 -2.03 -0.96
N GLU A 116 21.95 -2.69 -2.12
CA GLU A 116 22.78 -2.29 -3.26
C GLU A 116 22.47 -0.85 -3.71
N LEU A 117 21.19 -0.48 -3.77
CA LEU A 117 20.74 0.87 -4.12
C LEU A 117 21.28 1.92 -3.15
N LEU A 118 21.41 1.56 -1.87
CA LEU A 118 21.86 2.44 -0.78
C LEU A 118 23.37 2.33 -0.52
N GLY A 119 24.09 1.48 -1.27
CA GLY A 119 25.52 1.23 -1.09
C GLY A 119 25.87 0.56 0.25
N ARG A 120 24.97 -0.27 0.78
CA ARG A 120 25.12 -0.97 2.07
C ARG A 120 25.24 -2.48 1.89
N ASP A 121 25.85 -3.15 2.87
CA ASP A 121 25.93 -4.61 2.95
C ASP A 121 24.71 -5.14 3.72
N CYS A 122 23.92 -6.02 3.12
CA CYS A 122 22.78 -6.69 3.77
C CYS A 122 23.13 -7.45 5.06
N CYS A 123 24.39 -7.87 5.21
CA CYS A 123 24.85 -8.67 6.34
C CYS A 123 25.32 -7.83 7.55
N LYS A 124 25.21 -6.50 7.50
CA LYS A 124 25.73 -5.60 8.55
C LYS A 124 24.67 -4.57 8.95
N ASN A 125 24.16 -4.71 10.18
CA ASN A 125 23.40 -3.75 11.00
C ASN A 125 21.86 -3.89 11.02
N ASP A 126 21.31 -3.50 12.18
CA ASP A 126 19.90 -3.24 12.54
C ASP A 126 19.22 -2.14 11.67
N GLU A 127 19.66 -1.96 10.42
CA GLU A 127 19.20 -0.92 9.52
C GLU A 127 18.15 -1.49 8.56
N TYR A 128 16.89 -1.13 8.78
CA TYR A 128 15.77 -1.54 7.94
C TYR A 128 15.31 -0.37 7.07
N TYR A 129 15.15 -0.60 5.76
CA TYR A 129 14.37 0.31 4.95
C TYR A 129 12.89 -0.03 5.10
N SER A 130 12.00 0.92 4.80
CA SER A 130 10.57 0.62 4.72
C SER A 130 9.89 1.44 3.63
N MET A 131 9.24 0.76 2.68
CA MET A 131 8.41 1.42 1.67
C MET A 131 7.04 1.75 2.25
N PHE A 132 6.64 3.02 2.13
CA PHE A 132 5.40 3.52 2.70
C PHE A 132 4.45 4.19 1.68
N ALA A 133 4.89 4.46 0.45
CA ALA A 133 4.01 5.04 -0.55
C ALA A 133 4.42 4.73 -1.99
N ILE A 134 3.43 4.70 -2.88
CA ILE A 134 3.59 4.71 -4.32
C ILE A 134 2.87 5.94 -4.90
N HIS A 135 3.49 6.60 -5.88
CA HIS A 135 2.90 7.79 -6.50
C HIS A 135 1.67 7.42 -7.33
N PRO A 136 0.54 8.14 -7.20
CA PRO A 136 -0.72 7.76 -7.84
C PRO A 136 -0.69 7.80 -9.37
N GLU A 137 0.19 8.61 -9.97
CA GLU A 137 0.23 8.80 -11.44
C GLU A 137 1.56 8.41 -12.08
N CYS A 138 2.61 8.17 -11.29
CA CYS A 138 3.97 8.01 -11.79
C CYS A 138 4.55 6.69 -11.28
N ASN A 139 5.50 6.14 -12.03
CA ASN A 139 6.28 4.98 -11.60
C ASN A 139 7.33 5.39 -10.55
N LEU A 140 6.89 6.03 -9.47
CA LEU A 140 7.70 6.53 -8.37
C LEU A 140 7.24 5.87 -7.07
N ILE A 141 8.19 5.40 -6.28
CA ILE A 141 7.95 4.88 -4.93
C ILE A 141 8.69 5.73 -3.91
N PHE A 142 8.23 5.68 -2.66
CA PHE A 142 8.83 6.37 -1.52
C PHE A 142 9.10 5.39 -0.39
N PHE A 143 10.30 5.49 0.17
CA PHE A 143 10.77 4.61 1.23
C PHE A 143 11.76 5.34 2.13
N THR A 144 11.87 4.88 3.37
CA THR A 144 12.88 5.34 4.32
C THR A 144 14.15 4.51 4.17
N ASP A 145 15.30 5.11 4.45
CA ASP A 145 16.59 4.41 4.42
C ASP A 145 16.97 3.79 5.78
N GLY A 146 16.07 3.82 6.76
CA GLY A 146 16.30 3.39 8.15
C GLY A 146 17.14 4.35 9.01
N ASN A 147 17.77 5.36 8.40
CA ASN A 147 18.72 6.29 9.01
C ASN A 147 18.30 7.75 8.75
N ASP A 148 17.02 8.05 8.99
CA ASP A 148 16.46 9.40 8.95
C ASP A 148 16.44 10.08 7.57
N LYS A 149 16.48 9.30 6.47
CA LYS A 149 16.24 9.82 5.11
C LYS A 149 14.95 9.28 4.50
N ILE A 150 14.29 10.17 3.76
CA ILE A 150 13.21 9.82 2.84
C ILE A 150 13.76 9.87 1.42
N LEU A 151 13.52 8.79 0.70
CA LEU A 151 13.98 8.60 -0.65
C LEU A 151 12.79 8.44 -1.58
N SER A 152 12.96 8.86 -2.82
CA SER A 152 12.14 8.40 -3.94
C SER A 152 12.96 7.54 -4.88
N TYR A 153 12.32 6.54 -5.46
CA TYR A 153 12.91 5.74 -6.53
C TYR A 153 12.00 5.73 -7.76
N ASN A 154 12.57 6.09 -8.90
CA ASN A 154 11.90 6.06 -10.19
C ASN A 154 12.13 4.69 -10.83
N MET A 155 11.06 3.92 -10.99
CA MET A 155 11.13 2.55 -11.53
C MET A 155 11.42 2.52 -13.04
N ASP A 156 11.19 3.61 -13.78
CA ASP A 156 11.43 3.67 -15.23
C ASP A 156 12.92 3.80 -15.57
N ASN A 157 13.64 4.64 -14.81
CA ASN A 157 15.07 4.90 -15.05
C ASN A 157 15.98 4.38 -13.94
N GLN A 158 15.40 3.72 -12.94
CA GLN A 158 16.09 3.11 -11.80
C GLN A 158 16.94 4.10 -10.98
N LYS A 159 16.53 5.37 -10.92
CA LYS A 159 17.24 6.40 -10.15
C LYS A 159 16.60 6.62 -8.79
N VAL A 160 17.46 6.76 -7.79
CA VAL A 160 17.09 7.17 -6.42
C VAL A 160 17.37 8.67 -6.23
N HIS A 161 16.46 9.35 -5.53
CA HIS A 161 16.60 10.75 -5.15
C HIS A 161 16.28 10.94 -3.68
N VAL A 162 17.15 11.65 -2.97
CA VAL A 162 16.92 12.04 -1.58
C VAL A 162 15.93 13.21 -1.56
N ILE A 163 14.80 13.02 -0.89
CA ILE A 163 13.78 14.07 -0.71
C ILE A 163 14.07 14.85 0.57
N CYS A 164 14.34 14.12 1.65
CA CYS A 164 14.64 14.70 2.96
C CYS A 164 15.75 13.88 3.62
N ALA A 165 16.66 14.57 4.29
CA ALA A 165 17.66 13.98 5.17
C ALA A 165 17.77 14.90 6.39
N SER A 166 17.18 14.49 7.51
CA SER A 166 17.25 15.26 8.74
C SER A 166 17.12 14.34 9.93
N GLU A 167 18.20 14.25 10.71
CA GLU A 167 18.22 13.53 11.99
C GLU A 167 17.15 14.06 12.97
N ASP A 168 16.74 15.34 12.83
CA ASP A 168 15.77 15.97 13.73
C ASP A 168 14.33 15.66 13.35
N PHE A 169 14.05 15.28 12.10
CA PHE A 169 12.69 14.98 11.63
C PHE A 169 12.19 13.64 12.19
N PHE A 170 13.10 12.70 12.42
CA PHE A 170 12.78 11.33 12.80
C PHE A 170 13.05 11.01 14.27
N LYS A 171 13.91 11.78 14.94
CA LYS A 171 14.08 11.73 16.41
C LYS A 171 12.77 12.17 17.10
N GLY A 172 11.88 11.21 17.33
CA GLY A 172 10.65 11.39 18.09
C GLY A 172 9.35 11.08 17.34
N LEU A 173 9.40 10.51 16.13
CA LEU A 173 8.21 10.01 15.44
C LEU A 173 7.98 8.52 15.76
N PRO A 174 7.01 8.15 16.61
CA PRO A 174 6.66 6.76 16.89
C PRO A 174 5.74 6.14 15.82
N LEU A 175 5.57 6.76 14.65
CA LEU A 175 4.51 6.42 13.70
C LEU A 175 5.05 6.08 12.31
N PRO A 176 4.44 5.10 11.61
CA PRO A 176 4.69 4.90 10.19
C PRO A 176 4.33 6.18 9.43
N LEU A 177 5.19 6.58 8.48
CA LEU A 177 4.90 7.69 7.57
C LEU A 177 3.68 7.30 6.74
N LEU A 178 2.53 7.90 7.02
CA LEU A 178 1.32 7.61 6.25
C LEU A 178 1.35 8.39 4.93
N PRO A 179 1.03 7.75 3.79
CA PRO A 179 0.84 8.47 2.55
C PRO A 179 -0.26 9.53 2.72
N TYR A 180 -0.10 10.68 2.05
CA TYR A 180 -1.15 11.69 2.00
C TYR A 180 -2.43 11.07 1.41
N VAL A 181 -3.49 11.04 2.21
CA VAL A 181 -4.83 10.68 1.75
C VAL A 181 -5.52 11.97 1.28
N PRO A 182 -5.82 12.12 -0.02
CA PRO A 182 -6.53 13.28 -0.51
C PRO A 182 -7.86 13.47 0.21
N CYS A 183 -8.17 14.70 0.62
CA CYS A 183 -9.47 15.02 1.16
C CYS A 183 -10.49 15.02 0.02
N PHE A 184 -11.41 14.06 0.02
CA PHE A 184 -12.49 13.96 -0.96
C PHE A 184 -13.73 14.80 -0.57
N ALA A 185 -13.59 15.75 0.37
CA ALA A 185 -14.71 16.62 0.74
C ALA A 185 -14.92 17.67 -0.36
N GLU A 186 -16.06 17.62 -1.04
CA GLU A 186 -16.52 18.75 -1.84
C GLU A 186 -16.80 19.92 -0.89
N TRP A 187 -16.06 21.01 -1.06
CA TRP A 187 -16.39 22.25 -0.38
C TRP A 187 -17.61 22.84 -1.07
N ALA A 188 -18.70 23.02 -0.33
CA ALA A 188 -19.81 23.81 -0.81
C ALA A 188 -19.25 25.18 -1.21
N SER A 189 -19.28 25.50 -2.49
CA SER A 189 -18.98 26.84 -2.97
C SER A 189 -19.97 27.77 -2.27
N ASN A 190 -19.48 28.61 -1.35
CA ASN A 190 -20.29 29.65 -0.74
C ASN A 190 -20.88 30.49 -1.88
N GLY A 191 -22.18 30.32 -2.13
CA GLY A 191 -22.91 31.11 -3.11
C GLY A 191 -22.79 32.59 -2.75
N GLN A 192 -22.32 33.39 -3.70
CA GLN A 192 -22.50 34.84 -3.71
C GLN A 192 -23.86 35.18 -4.30
#